data_AF-A0AAJ1ZN02-F1
#
_entry.id   AF-A0AAJ1ZN02-F1
#
_cell.length_a   1.000
_cell.length_b   1.000
_cell.length_c   1.000
_cell.angle_alpha   90.00
_cell.angle_beta   90.00
_cell.angle_gamma   90.00
#
_symmetry.space_group_name_H-M   'P 1'
#
loop_
_entity.id
_entity.type
_entity.pdbx_description
1 polymer ?
#
loop_
_entity_poly.entity_id
_entity_poly.type
_entity_poly.pdbx_seq_one_letter_code
_entity_poly.pdbx_strand_id
1 'polypeptide(L)'
;MNTQTHQMGHFDRTADEAAAIARVADAAREVQSASKALEERYKVSTDDTPATLPLARLTAAINELQSAQDALDALLFRKSLH
;
A
#
# COMPACT_ATOMS: atom_id res chain seq x y z
N MET A 1 15.62 24.58 30.96
CA MET A 1 15.95 23.39 30.14
C MET A 1 14.67 22.58 30.02
N ASN A 2 14.23 22.21 28.80
CA ASN A 2 13.31 21.10 28.45
C ASN A 2 12.69 21.22 27.03
N THR A 3 13.37 21.85 26.08
CA THR A 3 12.92 21.89 24.66
C THR A 3 13.32 20.65 23.85
N GLN A 4 14.13 19.75 24.42
CA GLN A 4 14.74 18.64 23.68
C GLN A 4 13.83 17.42 23.48
N THR A 5 12.82 17.22 24.33
CA THR A 5 11.87 16.09 24.21
C THR A 5 10.74 16.36 23.19
N HIS A 6 10.41 17.62 22.92
CA HIS A 6 9.38 17.99 21.95
C HIS A 6 9.84 17.86 20.48
N GLN A 7 11.13 18.07 20.21
CA GLN A 7 11.66 17.93 18.84
C GLN A 7 11.71 16.46 18.40
N MET A 8 12.23 15.55 19.24
CA MET A 8 12.35 14.12 18.92
C MET A 8 11.00 13.48 18.59
N GLY A 9 9.95 13.75 19.38
CA GLY A 9 8.62 13.19 19.12
C GLY A 9 7.91 13.73 17.86
N HIS A 10 8.37 14.85 17.28
CA HIS A 10 7.84 15.33 16.00
C HIS A 10 8.49 14.63 14.81
N PHE A 11 9.80 14.44 14.83
CA PHE A 11 10.53 13.76 13.75
C PHE A 11 10.14 12.29 13.60
N ASP A 12 9.97 11.56 14.72
CA ASP A 12 9.55 10.14 14.67
C ASP A 12 8.16 9.99 14.03
N ARG A 13 7.22 10.89 14.35
CA ARG A 13 5.87 10.88 13.75
C ARG A 13 5.88 11.18 12.25
N THR A 14 6.72 12.12 11.80
CA THR A 14 6.87 12.41 10.38
C THR A 14 7.53 11.26 9.62
N ALA A 15 8.48 10.55 10.25
CA ALA A 15 9.10 9.37 9.67
C ALA A 15 8.09 8.21 9.52
N ASP A 16 7.24 7.98 10.52
CA ASP A 16 6.17 6.98 10.47
C ASP A 16 5.14 7.28 9.37
N GLU A 17 4.74 8.54 9.21
CA GLU A 17 3.83 8.98 8.14
C GLU A 17 4.47 8.78 6.75
N ALA A 18 5.73 9.16 6.57
CA ALA A 18 6.46 8.96 5.33
C ALA A 18 6.61 7.47 4.96
N ALA A 19 6.89 6.61 5.95
CA ALA A 19 6.97 5.17 5.76
C ALA A 19 5.61 4.55 5.38
N ALA A 20 4.52 5.01 5.99
CA ALA A 20 3.17 4.57 5.66
C ALA A 20 2.78 4.97 4.23
N ILE A 21 3.08 6.21 3.81
CA ILE A 21 2.85 6.67 2.43
C ILE A 21 3.68 5.86 1.44
N ALA A 22 4.96 5.58 1.73
CA ALA A 22 5.80 4.75 0.88
C ALA A 22 5.21 3.35 0.70
N ARG A 23 4.73 2.73 1.79
CA ARG A 23 4.06 1.42 1.75
C ARG A 23 2.81 1.44 0.86
N VAL A 24 1.99 2.49 0.94
CA VAL A 24 0.80 2.66 0.07
C VAL A 24 1.23 2.76 -1.40
N ALA A 25 2.27 3.54 -1.71
CA ALA A 25 2.77 3.70 -3.07
C ALA A 25 3.30 2.37 -3.64
N ASP A 26 4.03 1.59 -2.85
CA ASP A 26 4.53 0.27 -3.25
C ASP A 26 3.39 -0.72 -3.52
N ALA A 27 2.40 -0.78 -2.62
CA ALA A 27 1.24 -1.65 -2.80
C ALA A 27 0.42 -1.26 -4.05
N ALA A 28 0.27 0.04 -4.32
CA ALA A 28 -0.41 0.53 -5.53
C ALA A 28 0.35 0.14 -6.81
N ARG A 29 1.68 0.17 -6.78
CA ARG A 29 2.52 -0.29 -7.90
C ARG A 29 2.34 -1.80 -8.14
N GLU A 30 2.23 -2.61 -7.10
CA GLU A 30 1.98 -4.04 -7.23
C GLU A 30 0.59 -4.34 -7.80
N VAL A 31 -0.45 -3.59 -7.42
CA VAL A 31 -1.79 -3.70 -8.03
C VAL A 31 -1.75 -3.37 -9.52
N GLN A 32 -1.03 -2.32 -9.91
CA GLN A 32 -0.87 -1.94 -11.31
C GLN A 32 -0.12 -3.03 -12.09
N SER A 33 0.96 -3.55 -11.53
CA SER A 33 1.76 -4.64 -12.11
C SER A 33 0.93 -5.92 -12.32
N ALA A 34 0.17 -6.33 -11.30
CA ALA A 34 -0.71 -7.50 -11.36
C ALA A 34 -1.84 -7.31 -12.39
N SER A 35 -2.44 -6.13 -12.44
CA SER A 35 -3.47 -5.78 -13.44
C SER A 35 -2.92 -5.84 -14.86
N LYS A 36 -1.73 -5.29 -15.09
CA LYS A 36 -1.09 -5.32 -16.41
C LYS A 36 -0.78 -6.75 -16.86
N ALA A 37 -0.28 -7.59 -15.97
CA ALA A 37 -0.02 -9.00 -16.25
C ALA A 37 -1.32 -9.77 -16.59
N LEU A 38 -2.43 -9.42 -15.93
CA LEU A 38 -3.74 -9.97 -16.24
C LEU A 38 -4.21 -9.54 -17.63
N GLU A 39 -4.10 -8.25 -17.97
CA GLU A 39 -4.45 -7.72 -19.29
C GLU A 39 -3.62 -8.34 -20.42
N GLU A 40 -2.30 -8.45 -20.26
CA GLU A 40 -1.40 -9.05 -21.25
C GLU A 40 -1.81 -10.49 -21.53
N ARG A 41 -2.18 -11.25 -20.50
CA ARG A 41 -2.66 -12.62 -20.65
C ARG A 41 -3.94 -12.69 -21.48
N TYR A 42 -4.93 -11.83 -21.21
CA TYR A 42 -6.17 -11.79 -22.00
C TYR A 42 -5.97 -11.28 -23.42
N LYS A 43 -4.93 -10.49 -23.69
CA LYS A 43 -4.57 -10.04 -25.05
C LYS A 43 -3.85 -11.14 -25.87
N VAL A 44 -3.14 -12.06 -25.21
CA VAL A 44 -2.32 -13.09 -25.87
C VAL A 44 -3.01 -14.45 -25.96
N SER A 45 -3.82 -14.85 -24.97
CA SER A 45 -4.50 -16.15 -24.97
C SER A 45 -5.89 -16.08 -25.62
N THR A 46 -6.05 -16.75 -26.75
CA THR A 46 -7.34 -17.26 -27.25
C THR A 46 -7.74 -18.59 -26.60
N ASP A 47 -6.86 -19.18 -25.78
CA ASP A 47 -7.00 -20.51 -25.19
C ASP A 47 -7.48 -20.48 -23.73
N ASP A 48 -8.25 -21.51 -23.37
CA ASP A 48 -8.88 -21.87 -22.07
C ASP A 48 -7.91 -22.07 -20.89
N THR A 49 -6.78 -21.35 -20.85
CA THR A 49 -5.80 -21.51 -19.78
C THR A 49 -6.31 -20.83 -18.50
N PRO A 50 -6.46 -21.54 -17.36
CA PRO A 50 -7.17 -21.02 -16.18
C PRO A 50 -6.48 -19.78 -15.59
N ALA A 51 -7.21 -18.66 -15.55
CA ALA A 51 -6.75 -17.35 -15.05
C ALA A 51 -6.69 -17.26 -13.50
N THR A 52 -6.83 -18.39 -12.80
CA THR A 52 -6.94 -18.46 -11.33
C THR A 52 -5.71 -17.88 -10.63
N LEU A 53 -4.49 -18.12 -11.13
CA LEU A 53 -3.25 -17.63 -10.52
C LEU A 53 -3.07 -16.10 -10.68
N PRO A 54 -3.21 -15.49 -11.88
CA PRO A 54 -3.18 -14.03 -12.03
C PRO A 54 -4.27 -13.31 -11.22
N LEU A 55 -5.49 -13.87 -11.19
CA LEU A 55 -6.58 -13.31 -10.41
C LEU A 55 -6.28 -13.36 -8.90
N ALA A 56 -5.78 -14.49 -8.40
CA ALA A 56 -5.36 -14.61 -7.00
C ALA A 56 -4.25 -13.60 -6.65
N ARG A 57 -3.29 -13.38 -7.56
CA ARG A 57 -2.24 -12.36 -7.38
C ARG A 57 -2.82 -10.95 -7.33
N LEU A 58 -3.76 -10.62 -8.20
CA LEU A 58 -4.43 -9.33 -8.20
C LEU A 58 -5.21 -9.13 -6.89
N THR A 59 -5.97 -10.12 -6.44
CA THR A 59 -6.69 -10.07 -5.16
C THR A 59 -5.74 -9.86 -3.98
N ALA A 60 -4.62 -10.57 -3.94
CA ALA A 60 -3.60 -10.37 -2.90
C ALA A 60 -3.03 -8.94 -2.91
N ALA A 61 -2.70 -8.39 -4.08
CA ALA A 61 -2.20 -7.03 -4.19
C ALA A 61 -3.22 -5.97 -3.75
N ILE A 62 -4.51 -6.17 -4.06
CA ILE A 62 -5.59 -5.29 -3.62
C ILE A 62 -5.73 -5.32 -2.09
N ASN A 63 -5.70 -6.50 -1.48
CA ASN A 63 -5.79 -6.64 -0.03
C ASN A 63 -4.62 -5.96 0.69
N GLU A 64 -3.41 -6.07 0.15
CA GLU A 64 -2.24 -5.38 0.70
C GLU A 64 -2.34 -3.86 0.57
N LEU A 65 -2.88 -3.36 -0.54
CA LEU A 65 -3.12 -1.93 -0.72
C LEU A 65 -4.16 -1.40 0.28
N GLN A 66 -5.24 -2.16 0.51
CA GLN A 66 -6.24 -1.81 1.53
C GLN A 66 -5.62 -1.80 2.93
N SER A 67 -4.85 -2.83 3.29
CA SER A 67 -4.15 -2.86 4.59
C SER A 67 -3.19 -1.70 4.78
N ALA A 68 -2.47 -1.29 3.73
CA ALA A 68 -1.57 -0.13 3.78
C ALA A 68 -2.34 1.18 3.97
N GLN A 69 -3.51 1.34 3.32
CA GLN A 69 -4.38 2.50 3.50
C GLN A 69 -4.96 2.55 4.92
N ASP A 70 -5.48 1.44 5.44
CA ASP A 70 -6.02 1.37 6.80
C ASP A 70 -4.96 1.75 7.85
N ALA A 71 -3.71 1.32 7.65
CA ALA A 71 -2.60 1.67 8.52
C ALA A 71 -2.27 3.17 8.47
N LEU A 72 -2.29 3.77 7.27
CA LEU A 72 -2.09 5.22 7.10
C LEU A 72 -3.24 6.00 7.75
N ASP A 73 -4.49 5.60 7.52
CA ASP A 73 -5.66 6.25 8.09
C ASP A 73 -5.66 6.18 9.62
N ALA A 74 -5.26 5.06 10.21
CA ALA A 74 -5.09 4.92 11.66
C ALA A 74 -4.01 5.88 12.21
N LEU A 75 -2.92 6.10 11.48
CA LEU A 75 -1.89 7.08 11.85
C LEU A 75 -2.41 8.51 11.76
N LEU A 76 -3.12 8.86 10.68
CA LEU A 76 -3.70 10.18 10.47
C LEU A 76 -4.79 10.50 11.49
N PHE A 77 -5.63 9.53 11.83
CA PHE A 77 -6.65 9.67 12.87
C PHE A 77 -6.04 9.86 14.26
N ARG A 78 -4.96 9.13 14.58
CA ARG A 78 -4.23 9.36 15.84
C ARG A 78 -3.63 10.78 15.88
N LYS A 79 -3.16 11.30 14.74
CA LYS A 79 -2.60 12.64 14.62
C LYS A 79 -3.65 13.74 14.79
N SER A 80 -4.91 13.52 14.42
CA SER A 80 -5.97 14.53 14.57
C SER A 80 -6.56 14.63 15.98
N LEU A 81 -6.31 13.64 16.83
CA LEU A 81 -6.78 13.59 18.23
C LEU A 81 -5.79 14.18 19.26
N HIS A 82 -4.58 14.56 18.83
CA HIS A 82 -3.53 15.17 19.67
C HIS A 82 -3.26 16.62 19.27
#